data_AF-X8DKL0-F1
#
_entry.id   AF-X8DKL0-F1
#
_cell.length_a   1.000
_cell.length_b   1.000
_cell.length_c   1.000
_cell.angle_alpha   90.00
_cell.angle_beta   90.00
_cell.angle_gamma   90.00
#
_symmetry.space_group_name_H-M   'P 1'
#
loop_
_entity.id
_entity.type
_entity.pdbx_description
1 polymer ?
#
loop_
_entity_poly.entity_id
_entity_poly.type
_entity_poly.pdbx_seq_one_letter_code
_entity_poly.pdbx_strand_id
1 'polypeptide(L)'
;MRWPAPILAVTLAVALVGLLTLPGYKTSYDSKPYLPAGTPAKIGYAAAERHFSQARLNPELLMVEADHDLRNPADMLVLERIAKNVFHTPGIAKVQAITRPLGTPLDHSSIPFQLSQQSVGQVMNLKYQKDRAADLLKQAGELRKTINILHQQYALQQKSAAATHEQTQSFHDTIATINELRDKIANFDDFFRPIRSYFYWEKHCYDIPVCFALKNVFEAIDGIDELTDQFQSITASLDKLDALQPQLVALIPPQIESQMTNLALTLSNYATNSGINNQSAYANDNPAAMGQAFDKAKIDDSFYLPPEVFSNPDFKRGVKLFMSPDGKAAEMIITHEGVPASPEGIKHVDLIKNAAKEAVKGPFWRVPTSISREQRQPTRTSRTRSNMT
;
A
#
# COMPACT_ATOMS: atom_id res chain seq x y z
N MET A 1 51.26 90.41 -13.13
CA MET A 1 49.97 89.88 -12.65
C MET A 1 49.43 90.82 -11.57
N ARG A 2 48.42 91.66 -11.83
CA ARG A 2 48.04 92.77 -10.90
C ARG A 2 46.82 92.48 -10.02
N TRP A 3 46.12 91.35 -10.20
CA TRP A 3 44.87 91.02 -9.51
C TRP A 3 44.81 89.53 -9.07
N PRO A 4 45.73 89.04 -8.22
CA PRO A 4 45.83 87.61 -7.88
C PRO A 4 44.65 87.08 -7.04
N ALA A 5 44.14 87.87 -6.09
CA ALA A 5 43.06 87.45 -5.19
C ALA A 5 41.71 87.18 -5.90
N PRO A 6 41.21 88.05 -6.81
CA PRO A 6 39.96 87.79 -7.52
C PRO A 6 40.09 86.68 -8.56
N ILE A 7 41.26 86.48 -9.18
CA ILE A 7 41.51 85.33 -10.04
C ILE A 7 41.42 84.03 -9.23
N LEU A 8 42.00 84.00 -8.02
CA LEU A 8 41.93 82.85 -7.11
C LEU A 8 40.49 82.61 -6.62
N ALA A 9 39.74 83.67 -6.31
CA ALA A 9 38.33 83.55 -5.91
C ALA A 9 37.46 82.96 -7.03
N VAL A 10 37.68 83.39 -8.28
CA VAL A 10 36.97 82.86 -9.44
C VAL A 10 37.36 81.41 -9.72
N THR A 11 38.63 81.04 -9.64
CA THR A 11 39.06 79.64 -9.83
C THR A 11 38.55 78.71 -8.73
N LEU A 12 38.54 79.17 -7.47
CA LEU A 12 37.90 78.43 -6.36
C LEU A 12 36.40 78.28 -6.54
N ALA A 13 35.71 79.34 -6.99
CA ALA A 13 34.28 79.27 -7.28
C ALA A 13 33.98 78.26 -8.39
N VAL A 14 34.75 78.27 -9.48
CA VAL A 14 34.62 77.30 -10.58
C VAL A 14 34.94 75.87 -10.10
N ALA A 15 35.97 75.69 -9.27
CA ALA A 15 36.32 74.39 -8.71
C ALA A 15 35.21 73.85 -7.76
N LEU A 16 34.59 74.72 -6.95
CA LEU A 16 33.48 74.35 -6.06
C LEU A 16 32.21 73.98 -6.84
N VAL A 17 31.94 74.64 -7.97
CA VAL A 17 30.88 74.23 -8.91
C VAL A 17 31.16 72.85 -9.49
N GLY A 18 32.43 72.51 -9.75
CA GLY A 18 32.83 71.15 -10.11
C GLY A 18 32.59 70.13 -8.99
N LEU A 19 32.97 70.46 -7.75
CA LEU A 19 32.76 69.60 -6.58
C LEU A 19 31.28 69.38 -6.23
N LEU A 20 30.40 70.33 -6.56
CA LEU A 20 28.94 70.20 -6.38
C LEU A 20 28.35 68.98 -7.13
N THR A 21 29.06 68.43 -8.12
CA THR A 21 28.64 67.22 -8.84
C THR A 21 29.04 65.91 -8.13
N LEU A 22 30.00 65.93 -7.20
CA LEU A 22 30.50 64.74 -6.52
C LEU A 22 29.45 64.01 -5.65
N PRO A 23 28.54 64.68 -4.92
CA PRO A 23 27.48 64.00 -4.17
C PRO A 23 26.53 63.17 -5.04
N GLY A 24 26.47 63.45 -6.35
CA GLY A 24 25.68 62.68 -7.33
C GLY A 24 26.40 61.44 -7.88
N TYR A 25 27.66 61.21 -7.51
CA TYR A 25 28.44 60.08 -8.00
C TYR A 25 27.88 58.74 -7.50
N LYS A 26 27.51 57.87 -8.44
CA LYS A 26 27.08 56.49 -8.15
C LYS A 26 28.17 55.52 -8.57
N THR A 27 28.78 54.83 -7.62
CA THR A 27 29.72 53.75 -7.88
C THR A 27 28.98 52.53 -8.43
N SER A 28 29.38 52.06 -9.61
CA SER A 28 28.92 50.78 -10.16
C SER A 28 30.13 50.01 -10.67
N TYR A 29 30.21 48.73 -10.30
CA TYR A 29 31.25 47.80 -10.76
C TYR A 29 30.76 46.93 -11.93
N ASP A 30 29.58 47.22 -12.48
CA ASP A 30 29.09 46.60 -13.70
C ASP A 30 29.77 47.22 -14.92
N SER A 31 30.50 46.41 -15.70
CA SER A 31 31.18 46.85 -16.92
C SER A 31 30.24 47.01 -18.12
N LYS A 32 29.02 46.45 -18.09
CA LYS A 32 28.07 46.45 -19.22
C LYS A 32 27.61 47.86 -19.68
N PRO A 33 27.30 48.82 -18.78
CA PRO A 33 26.90 50.16 -19.19
C PRO A 33 27.97 50.90 -20.00
N TYR A 34 29.25 50.55 -19.78
CA TYR A 34 30.40 51.15 -20.46
C TYR A 34 30.68 50.53 -21.84
N LEU A 35 29.93 49.49 -22.25
CA LEU A 35 30.04 48.90 -23.59
C LEU A 35 29.12 49.62 -24.60
N PRO A 36 29.59 49.87 -25.84
CA PRO A 36 28.76 50.42 -26.92
C PRO A 36 27.50 49.58 -27.18
N ALA A 37 26.39 50.24 -27.53
CA ALA A 37 25.09 49.58 -27.77
C ALA A 37 25.16 48.49 -28.87
N GLY A 38 26.01 48.67 -29.89
CA GLY A 38 26.16 47.75 -31.02
C GLY A 38 27.09 46.56 -30.78
N THR A 39 27.73 46.44 -29.61
CA THR A 39 28.63 45.31 -29.35
C THR A 39 27.83 44.00 -29.26
N PRO A 40 28.22 42.91 -29.96
CA PRO A 40 27.49 41.64 -29.94
C PRO A 40 27.21 41.10 -28.53
N ALA A 41 28.13 41.32 -27.59
CA ALA A 41 27.95 40.97 -26.17
C ALA A 41 26.73 41.67 -25.54
N LYS A 42 26.55 42.98 -25.79
CA LYS A 42 25.45 43.78 -25.22
C LYS A 42 24.10 43.41 -25.84
N ILE A 43 24.07 43.09 -27.14
CA ILE A 43 22.89 42.55 -27.82
C ILE A 43 22.51 41.18 -27.22
N GLY A 44 23.49 40.32 -26.98
CA GLY A 44 23.31 39.02 -26.32
C GLY A 44 22.75 39.14 -24.90
N TYR A 45 23.32 40.03 -24.08
CA TYR A 45 22.79 40.31 -22.74
C TYR A 45 21.37 40.90 -22.80
N ALA A 46 21.09 41.84 -23.71
CA ALA A 46 19.76 42.42 -23.87
C ALA A 46 18.71 41.38 -24.30
N ALA A 47 19.10 40.35 -25.07
CA ALA A 47 18.22 39.24 -25.40
C ALA A 47 18.02 38.29 -24.21
N ALA A 48 19.10 37.97 -23.47
CA ALA A 48 19.05 37.08 -22.31
C ALA A 48 18.28 37.69 -21.12
N GLU A 49 18.40 39.01 -20.90
CA GLU A 49 17.70 39.75 -19.85
C GLU A 49 16.17 39.77 -20.03
N ARG A 50 15.66 39.38 -21.22
CA ARG A 50 14.20 39.18 -21.45
C ARG A 50 13.63 37.99 -20.69
N HIS A 51 14.46 36.99 -20.39
CA HIS A 51 14.03 35.73 -19.75
C HIS A 51 14.72 35.47 -18.41
N PHE A 52 15.88 36.10 -18.16
CA PHE A 52 16.67 35.90 -16.95
C PHE A 52 17.00 37.24 -16.28
N SER A 53 16.88 37.31 -14.96
CA SER A 53 17.33 38.49 -14.21
C SER A 53 18.86 38.63 -14.30
N GLN A 54 19.36 39.85 -14.14
CA GLN A 54 20.81 40.11 -14.17
C GLN A 54 21.59 39.28 -13.14
N ALA A 55 21.00 39.05 -11.96
CA ALA A 55 21.57 38.18 -10.92
C ALA A 55 21.64 36.70 -11.33
N ARG A 56 20.74 36.22 -12.18
CA ARG A 56 20.79 34.85 -12.72
C ARG A 56 21.83 34.68 -13.82
N LEU A 57 22.14 35.75 -14.55
CA LEU A 57 23.16 35.75 -15.60
C LEU A 57 24.58 35.84 -15.02
N ASN A 58 24.73 36.51 -13.87
CA ASN A 58 26.00 36.67 -13.16
C ASN A 58 25.87 36.19 -11.69
N PRO A 59 25.68 34.88 -11.47
CA PRO A 59 25.58 34.35 -10.11
C PRO A 59 26.92 34.46 -9.38
N GLU A 60 26.86 34.50 -8.06
CA GLU A 60 28.04 34.32 -7.20
C GLU A 60 28.27 32.82 -6.98
N LEU A 61 29.53 32.38 -7.07
CA LEU A 61 29.90 30.99 -6.84
C LEU A 61 30.61 30.88 -5.49
N LEU A 62 30.10 29.98 -4.66
CA LEU A 62 30.68 29.60 -3.39
C LEU A 62 31.22 28.17 -3.51
N MET A 63 32.55 28.02 -3.39
CA MET A 63 33.19 26.71 -3.36
C MET A 63 33.42 26.26 -1.92
N VAL A 64 33.03 25.04 -1.60
CA VAL A 64 33.28 24.35 -0.32
C VAL A 64 34.25 23.22 -0.58
N GLU A 65 35.42 23.24 0.06
CA GLU A 65 36.46 22.23 -0.12
C GLU A 65 36.68 21.41 1.17
N ALA A 66 37.00 20.13 0.97
CA ALA A 66 37.22 19.14 2.02
C ALA A 66 38.46 18.28 1.73
N ASP A 67 38.99 17.62 2.77
CA ASP A 67 40.10 16.66 2.64
C ASP A 67 39.64 15.25 2.23
N HIS A 68 38.34 14.97 2.28
CA HIS A 68 37.69 13.70 1.96
C HIS A 68 36.55 13.84 0.94
N ASP A 69 35.99 12.71 0.53
CA ASP A 69 34.90 12.63 -0.43
C ASP A 69 33.56 12.98 0.22
N LEU A 70 32.94 14.05 -0.27
CA LEU A 70 31.68 14.61 0.22
C LEU A 70 30.43 13.80 -0.22
N ARG A 71 30.58 12.75 -1.03
CA ARG A 71 29.45 11.98 -1.61
C ARG A 71 28.91 10.91 -0.64
N ASN A 72 28.58 11.33 0.58
CA ASN A 72 27.97 10.46 1.59
C ASN A 72 26.87 11.22 2.38
N PRO A 73 25.98 10.50 3.10
CA PRO A 73 24.88 11.13 3.82
C PRO A 73 25.31 12.19 4.84
N ALA A 74 26.41 11.98 5.56
CA ALA A 74 26.87 12.90 6.59
C ALA A 74 27.29 14.25 5.99
N ASP A 75 28.05 14.22 4.90
CA ASP A 75 28.48 15.43 4.20
C ASP A 75 27.32 16.15 3.51
N MET A 76 26.32 15.42 3.01
CA MET A 76 25.11 16.06 2.49
C MET A 76 24.35 16.85 3.56
N LEU A 77 24.33 16.40 4.82
CA LEU A 77 23.74 17.18 5.92
C LEU A 77 24.50 18.50 6.14
N VAL A 78 25.84 18.46 6.07
CA VAL A 78 26.69 19.65 6.24
C VAL A 78 26.51 20.62 5.08
N LEU A 79 26.55 20.12 3.84
CA LEU A 79 26.33 20.94 2.64
C LEU A 79 24.94 21.58 2.64
N GLU A 80 23.91 20.87 3.09
CA GLU A 80 22.58 21.45 3.24
C GLU A 80 22.54 22.53 4.31
N ARG A 81 23.19 22.33 5.46
CA ARG A 81 23.31 23.33 6.52
C ARG A 81 24.00 24.62 6.02
N ILE A 82 25.05 24.48 5.22
CA ILE A 82 25.72 25.62 4.57
C ILE A 82 24.76 26.33 3.61
N ALA A 83 24.13 25.59 2.70
CA ALA A 83 23.21 26.15 1.71
C ALA A 83 22.04 26.90 2.39
N LYS A 84 21.49 26.33 3.46
CA LYS A 84 20.44 26.94 4.28
C LYS A 84 20.90 28.25 4.92
N ASN A 85 22.04 28.27 5.60
CA ASN A 85 22.54 29.47 6.26
C ASN A 85 22.85 30.59 5.26
N VAL A 86 23.42 30.25 4.10
CA VAL A 86 23.65 31.21 3.02
C VAL A 86 22.33 31.75 2.46
N PHE A 87 21.33 30.89 2.27
CA PHE A 87 20.01 31.32 1.78
C PHE A 87 19.31 32.30 2.73
N HIS A 88 19.47 32.14 4.06
CA HIS A 88 18.89 33.05 5.05
C HIS A 88 19.67 34.36 5.23
N THR A 89 20.76 34.56 4.49
CA THR A 89 21.52 35.81 4.51
C THR A 89 20.72 36.91 3.78
N PRO A 90 20.57 38.12 4.37
CA PRO A 90 19.84 39.19 3.71
C PRO A 90 20.37 39.51 2.31
N GLY A 91 19.45 39.68 1.34
CA GLY A 91 19.76 40.03 -0.04
C GLY A 91 20.14 38.85 -0.94
N ILE A 92 19.99 37.61 -0.46
CA ILE A 92 20.12 36.37 -1.24
C ILE A 92 18.74 35.87 -1.66
N ALA A 93 18.52 35.74 -2.96
CA ALA A 93 17.24 35.29 -3.52
C ALA A 93 17.15 33.77 -3.65
N LYS A 94 18.29 33.10 -3.91
CA LYS A 94 18.32 31.66 -4.20
C LYS A 94 19.72 31.09 -4.04
N VAL A 95 19.83 29.87 -3.52
CA VAL A 95 21.07 29.08 -3.47
C VAL A 95 20.83 27.75 -4.14
N GLN A 96 21.58 27.45 -5.21
CA GLN A 96 21.53 26.15 -5.88
C GLN A 96 22.76 25.33 -5.48
N ALA A 97 22.53 24.10 -5.04
CA ALA A 97 23.56 23.17 -4.58
C ALA A 97 23.14 21.72 -4.88
N ILE A 98 23.99 20.73 -4.60
CA ILE A 98 23.63 19.30 -4.76
C ILE A 98 22.39 18.90 -3.96
N THR A 99 22.18 19.49 -2.78
CA THR A 99 21.01 19.26 -1.91
C THR A 99 19.80 20.11 -2.29
N ARG A 100 19.99 21.12 -3.16
CA ARG A 100 18.98 22.08 -3.65
C ARG A 100 19.18 22.44 -5.12
N PRO A 101 19.12 21.49 -6.07
CA PRO A 101 19.52 21.76 -7.46
C PRO A 101 18.69 22.87 -8.12
N LEU A 102 17.42 23.00 -7.72
CA LEU A 102 16.49 24.01 -8.22
C LEU A 102 16.38 25.27 -7.33
N GLY A 103 17.08 25.31 -6.19
CA GLY A 103 16.98 26.36 -5.18
C GLY A 103 16.07 26.04 -4.00
N THR A 104 15.26 24.99 -4.11
CA THR A 104 14.51 24.39 -3.00
C THR A 104 15.15 23.07 -2.57
N PRO A 105 14.98 22.64 -1.31
CA PRO A 105 15.35 21.30 -0.86
C PRO A 105 14.82 20.22 -1.81
N LEU A 106 15.59 19.13 -1.95
CA LEU A 106 15.15 17.95 -2.69
C LEU A 106 13.84 17.42 -2.12
N ASP A 107 12.93 17.01 -2.99
CA ASP A 107 11.72 16.31 -2.58
C ASP A 107 12.08 15.00 -1.88
N HIS A 108 11.26 14.55 -0.94
CA HIS A 108 11.44 13.26 -0.28
C HIS A 108 12.73 13.11 0.55
N SER A 109 13.40 14.22 0.83
CA SER A 109 14.66 14.27 1.56
C SER A 109 14.51 14.65 3.03
N SER A 110 13.29 14.62 3.58
CA SER A 110 13.06 14.95 5.00
C SER A 110 12.98 13.68 5.86
N ILE A 111 13.48 13.71 7.09
CA ILE A 111 13.35 12.61 8.06
C ILE A 111 11.87 12.22 8.25
N PRO A 112 10.92 13.16 8.43
CA PRO A 112 9.50 12.83 8.49
C PRO A 112 8.99 12.10 7.23
N PHE A 113 9.46 12.49 6.05
CA PHE A 113 9.13 11.75 4.82
C PHE A 113 9.70 10.33 4.84
N GLN A 114 10.95 10.14 5.25
CA GLN A 114 11.57 8.82 5.34
C GLN A 114 10.86 7.90 6.35
N LEU A 115 10.44 8.44 7.49
CA LEU A 115 9.59 7.73 8.47
C LEU A 115 8.23 7.37 7.85
N SER A 116 7.63 8.28 7.08
CA SER A 116 6.37 8.02 6.39
C SER A 116 6.50 6.90 5.34
N GLN A 117 7.62 6.84 4.62
CA GLN A 117 7.88 5.77 3.64
C GLN A 117 7.98 4.39 4.29
N GLN A 118 8.49 4.30 5.52
CA GLN A 118 8.49 3.03 6.27
C GLN A 118 7.06 2.54 6.57
N SER A 119 6.12 3.45 6.84
CA SER A 119 4.70 3.09 7.02
C SER A 119 4.00 2.66 5.73
N VAL A 120 4.46 3.07 4.55
CA VAL A 120 3.81 2.72 3.26
C VAL A 120 3.74 1.20 3.07
N GLY A 121 4.80 0.46 3.43
CA GLY A 121 4.78 -1.01 3.37
C GLY A 121 3.69 -1.62 4.27
N GLN A 122 3.48 -1.06 5.46
CA GLN A 122 2.43 -1.49 6.38
C GLN A 122 1.03 -1.15 5.85
N VAL A 123 0.84 0.03 5.24
CA VAL A 123 -0.41 0.44 4.61
C VAL A 123 -0.77 -0.47 3.43
N MET A 124 0.21 -0.82 2.60
CA MET A 124 0.01 -1.77 1.49
C MET A 124 -0.43 -3.15 2.01
N ASN A 125 0.21 -3.63 3.08
CA ASN A 125 -0.15 -4.89 3.73
C ASN A 125 -1.53 -4.84 4.39
N LEU A 126 -1.97 -3.68 4.86
CA LEU A 126 -3.29 -3.51 5.48
C LEU A 126 -4.44 -3.85 4.53
N LYS A 127 -4.29 -3.58 3.23
CA LYS A 127 -5.31 -3.98 2.25
C LYS A 127 -5.49 -5.50 2.26
N TYR A 128 -4.39 -6.25 2.18
CA TYR A 128 -4.45 -7.71 2.22
C TYR A 128 -5.08 -8.20 3.53
N GLN A 129 -4.72 -7.61 4.68
CA GLN A 129 -5.32 -7.98 5.96
C GLN A 129 -6.83 -7.72 6.02
N LYS A 130 -7.29 -6.59 5.46
CA LYS A 130 -8.72 -6.26 5.35
C LYS A 130 -9.47 -7.23 4.43
N ASP A 131 -8.89 -7.57 3.29
CA ASP A 131 -9.47 -8.54 2.36
C ASP A 131 -9.63 -9.92 3.03
N ARG A 132 -8.60 -10.38 3.75
CA ARG A 132 -8.65 -11.64 4.51
C ARG A 132 -9.66 -11.62 5.65
N ALA A 133 -9.84 -10.48 6.33
CA ALA A 133 -10.90 -10.33 7.31
C ALA A 133 -12.28 -10.41 6.64
N ALA A 134 -12.47 -9.77 5.48
CA ALA A 134 -13.73 -9.85 4.74
C ALA A 134 -14.06 -11.27 4.27
N ASP A 135 -13.06 -12.11 3.99
CA ASP A 135 -13.29 -13.53 3.69
C ASP A 135 -13.87 -14.31 4.88
N LEU A 136 -13.60 -13.91 6.13
CA LEU A 136 -14.26 -14.50 7.31
C LEU A 136 -15.76 -14.24 7.31
N LEU A 137 -16.23 -13.09 6.81
CA LEU A 137 -17.66 -12.83 6.65
C LEU A 137 -18.28 -13.76 5.60
N LYS A 138 -17.56 -14.05 4.52
CA LYS A 138 -18.02 -15.03 3.52
C LYS A 138 -18.12 -16.42 4.15
N GLN A 139 -17.11 -16.83 4.92
CA GLN A 139 -17.12 -18.10 5.66
C GLN A 139 -18.29 -18.18 6.65
N ALA A 140 -18.56 -17.10 7.39
CA ALA A 140 -19.74 -17.00 8.26
C ALA A 140 -21.05 -17.14 7.46
N GLY A 141 -21.11 -16.56 6.26
CA GLY A 141 -22.22 -16.73 5.33
C GLY A 141 -22.45 -18.20 4.93
N GLU A 142 -21.38 -18.93 4.59
CA GLU A 142 -21.47 -20.36 4.26
C GLU A 142 -21.89 -21.21 5.47
N LEU A 143 -21.33 -20.95 6.66
CA LEU A 143 -21.74 -21.63 7.89
C LEU A 143 -23.22 -21.45 8.18
N ARG A 144 -23.76 -20.23 7.97
CA ARG A 144 -25.19 -19.96 8.13
C ARG A 144 -26.04 -20.75 7.14
N LYS A 145 -25.61 -20.90 5.88
CA LYS A 145 -26.29 -21.76 4.90
C LYS A 145 -26.28 -23.22 5.35
N THR A 146 -25.14 -23.73 5.80
CA THR A 146 -25.01 -25.11 6.30
C THR A 146 -25.92 -25.35 7.50
N ILE A 147 -25.99 -24.42 8.46
CA ILE A 147 -26.92 -24.50 9.61
C ILE A 147 -28.37 -24.59 9.14
N ASN A 148 -28.78 -23.75 8.18
CA ASN A 148 -30.13 -23.80 7.62
C ASN A 148 -30.43 -25.14 6.94
N ILE A 149 -29.48 -25.68 6.17
CA ILE A 149 -29.60 -27.00 5.54
C ILE A 149 -29.75 -28.09 6.60
N LEU A 150 -28.95 -28.07 7.67
CA LEU A 150 -29.05 -29.03 8.76
C LEU A 150 -30.40 -28.96 9.49
N HIS A 151 -30.96 -27.77 9.69
CA HIS A 151 -32.32 -27.62 10.23
C HIS A 151 -33.38 -28.25 9.32
N GLN A 152 -33.29 -28.05 8.00
CA GLN A 152 -34.19 -28.68 7.03
C GLN A 152 -34.04 -30.20 7.03
N GLN A 153 -32.79 -30.69 7.05
CA GLN A 153 -32.48 -32.11 7.13
C GLN A 153 -33.04 -32.73 8.42
N TYR A 154 -32.88 -32.06 9.56
CA TYR A 154 -33.42 -32.51 10.84
C TYR A 154 -34.96 -32.67 10.78
N ALA A 155 -35.66 -31.67 10.25
CA ALA A 155 -37.11 -31.71 10.10
C ALA A 155 -37.57 -32.83 9.15
N LEU A 156 -36.84 -33.07 8.05
CA LEU A 156 -37.12 -34.15 7.11
C LEU A 156 -36.83 -35.53 7.72
N GLN A 157 -35.72 -35.67 8.46
CA GLN A 157 -35.34 -36.93 9.11
C GLN A 157 -36.34 -37.31 10.20
N GLN A 158 -36.84 -36.32 10.97
CA GLN A 158 -37.93 -36.55 11.94
C GLN A 158 -39.19 -37.08 11.26
N LYS A 159 -39.61 -36.47 10.14
CA LYS A 159 -40.76 -36.95 9.37
C LYS A 159 -40.53 -38.35 8.81
N SER A 160 -39.32 -38.64 8.33
CA SER A 160 -38.96 -39.98 7.86
C SER A 160 -39.00 -41.00 8.98
N ALA A 161 -38.48 -40.68 10.17
CA ALA A 161 -38.51 -41.55 11.34
C ALA A 161 -39.96 -41.85 11.76
N ALA A 162 -40.81 -40.81 11.84
CA ALA A 162 -42.22 -40.98 12.17
C ALA A 162 -42.97 -41.85 11.15
N ALA A 163 -42.73 -41.64 9.84
CA ALA A 163 -43.34 -42.45 8.79
C ALA A 163 -42.85 -43.91 8.79
N THR A 164 -41.56 -44.15 9.07
CA THR A 164 -41.01 -45.51 9.22
C THR A 164 -41.63 -46.22 10.43
N HIS A 165 -41.81 -45.51 11.54
CA HIS A 165 -42.45 -46.05 12.75
C HIS A 165 -43.91 -46.42 12.49
N GLU A 166 -44.68 -45.51 11.88
CA GLU A 166 -46.07 -45.76 11.47
C GLU A 166 -46.18 -46.96 10.52
N GLN A 167 -45.29 -47.05 9.53
CA GLN A 167 -45.26 -48.17 8.60
C GLN A 167 -44.92 -49.50 9.29
N THR A 168 -43.95 -49.48 10.21
CA THR A 168 -43.56 -50.67 10.99
C THR A 168 -44.73 -51.15 11.86
N GLN A 169 -45.43 -50.23 12.53
CA GLN A 169 -46.61 -50.55 13.32
C GLN A 169 -47.73 -51.15 12.46
N SER A 170 -48.00 -50.56 11.28
CA SER A 170 -49.00 -51.07 10.33
C SER A 170 -48.66 -52.49 9.82
N PHE A 171 -47.37 -52.80 9.63
CA PHE A 171 -46.91 -54.14 9.28
C PHE A 171 -47.08 -55.15 10.42
N HIS A 172 -46.80 -54.75 11.67
CA HIS A 172 -47.10 -55.58 12.85
C HIS A 172 -48.59 -55.91 12.96
N ASP A 173 -49.47 -54.92 12.75
CA ASP A 173 -50.92 -55.12 12.76
C ASP A 173 -51.37 -56.07 11.62
N THR A 174 -50.73 -55.95 10.45
CA THR A 174 -50.99 -56.84 9.30
C THR A 174 -50.55 -58.28 9.60
N ILE A 175 -49.38 -58.49 10.21
CA ILE A 175 -48.93 -59.82 10.66
C ILE A 175 -49.87 -60.40 11.69
N ALA A 176 -50.31 -59.62 12.67
CA ALA A 176 -51.25 -60.09 13.69
C ALA A 176 -52.54 -60.62 13.02
N THR A 177 -53.03 -59.90 12.02
CA THR A 177 -54.20 -60.31 11.21
C THR A 177 -53.93 -61.56 10.38
N ILE A 178 -52.77 -61.66 9.72
CA ILE A 178 -52.39 -62.85 8.93
C ILE A 178 -52.25 -64.08 9.83
N ASN A 179 -51.62 -63.94 11.01
CA ASN A 179 -51.50 -65.02 11.99
C ASN A 179 -52.88 -65.50 12.46
N GLU A 180 -53.80 -64.58 12.76
CA GLU A 180 -55.16 -64.95 13.16
C GLU A 180 -55.91 -65.70 12.02
N LEU A 181 -55.73 -65.26 10.78
CA LEU A 181 -56.31 -65.92 9.60
C LEU A 181 -55.71 -67.32 9.40
N ARG A 182 -54.38 -67.44 9.50
CA ARG A 182 -53.64 -68.70 9.41
C ARG A 182 -54.07 -69.68 10.50
N ASP A 183 -54.23 -69.23 11.74
CA ASP A 183 -54.73 -70.05 12.85
C ASP A 183 -56.17 -70.52 12.61
N LYS A 184 -57.05 -69.66 12.07
CA LYS A 184 -58.42 -70.05 11.69
C LYS A 184 -58.44 -71.09 10.56
N ILE A 185 -57.54 -70.95 9.58
CA ILE A 185 -57.42 -71.88 8.45
C ILE A 185 -56.82 -73.21 8.91
N ALA A 186 -55.82 -73.21 9.78
CA ALA A 186 -55.26 -74.42 10.39
C ALA A 186 -56.33 -75.20 11.16
N ASN A 187 -57.17 -74.52 11.94
CA ASN A 187 -58.31 -75.15 12.62
C ASN A 187 -59.31 -75.79 11.63
N PHE A 188 -59.53 -75.16 10.47
CA PHE A 188 -60.37 -75.73 9.41
C PHE A 188 -59.70 -76.94 8.74
N ASP A 189 -58.42 -76.85 8.35
CA ASP A 189 -57.67 -77.95 7.76
C ASP A 189 -57.62 -79.17 8.69
N ASP A 190 -57.39 -78.96 9.99
CA ASP A 190 -57.36 -80.02 11.00
C ASP A 190 -58.67 -80.81 11.09
N PHE A 191 -59.81 -80.14 10.96
CA PHE A 191 -61.13 -80.78 10.93
C PHE A 191 -61.34 -81.61 9.65
N PHE A 192 -60.90 -81.10 8.49
CA PHE A 192 -61.05 -81.75 7.19
C PHE A 192 -59.91 -82.71 6.82
N ARG A 193 -58.89 -82.84 7.68
CA ARG A 193 -57.71 -83.70 7.49
C ARG A 193 -58.03 -85.14 7.05
N PRO A 194 -59.07 -85.83 7.57
CA PRO A 194 -59.43 -87.17 7.11
C PRO A 194 -59.88 -87.20 5.63
N ILE A 195 -60.60 -86.17 5.19
CA ILE A 195 -61.09 -86.02 3.81
C ILE A 195 -59.92 -85.64 2.88
N ARG A 196 -59.03 -84.75 3.34
CA ARG A 196 -57.78 -84.40 2.63
C ARG A 196 -56.90 -85.63 2.38
N SER A 197 -56.75 -86.50 3.39
CA SER A 197 -55.96 -87.73 3.27
C SER A 197 -56.51 -88.72 2.23
N TYR A 198 -57.83 -88.74 2.00
CA TYR A 198 -58.47 -89.57 0.99
C TYR A 198 -58.08 -89.12 -0.44
N PHE A 199 -58.09 -87.81 -0.69
CA PHE A 199 -57.78 -87.26 -2.01
C PHE A 199 -56.29 -87.31 -2.39
N TYR A 200 -55.38 -87.37 -1.41
CA TYR A 200 -53.93 -87.52 -1.67
C TYR A 200 -53.48 -88.95 -1.99
N TRP A 201 -54.26 -89.97 -1.61
CA TRP A 201 -53.91 -91.39 -1.77
C TRP A 201 -54.37 -91.99 -3.11
N GLU A 202 -55.38 -91.39 -3.76
CA GLU A 202 -55.98 -91.90 -5.00
C GLU A 202 -55.17 -91.48 -6.25
N LYS A 203 -54.56 -92.44 -6.96
CA LYS A 203 -53.63 -92.19 -8.09
C LYS A 203 -54.24 -91.47 -9.31
N HIS A 204 -55.57 -91.43 -9.44
CA HIS A 204 -56.29 -90.83 -10.58
C HIS A 204 -56.99 -89.51 -10.24
N CYS A 205 -56.65 -88.85 -9.11
CA CYS A 205 -57.28 -87.59 -8.69
C CYS A 205 -57.18 -86.45 -9.73
N TYR A 206 -56.17 -86.48 -10.61
CA TYR A 206 -55.99 -85.51 -11.69
C TYR A 206 -57.04 -85.63 -12.81
N ASP A 207 -57.65 -86.81 -13.00
CA ASP A 207 -58.63 -87.07 -14.05
C ASP A 207 -60.08 -86.81 -13.59
N ILE A 208 -60.29 -86.50 -12.29
CA ILE A 208 -61.59 -86.24 -11.68
C ILE A 208 -61.70 -84.74 -11.33
N PRO A 209 -62.56 -83.95 -12.01
CA PRO A 209 -62.60 -82.49 -11.88
C PRO A 209 -62.79 -81.99 -10.44
N VAL A 210 -63.61 -82.68 -9.64
CA VAL A 210 -63.87 -82.32 -8.23
C VAL A 210 -62.67 -82.61 -7.33
N CYS A 211 -61.92 -83.69 -7.60
CA CYS A 211 -60.75 -84.07 -6.82
C CYS A 211 -59.60 -83.09 -7.03
N PHE A 212 -59.33 -82.74 -8.29
CA PHE A 212 -58.34 -81.73 -8.65
C PHE A 212 -58.67 -80.34 -8.08
N ALA A 213 -59.94 -79.92 -8.12
CA ALA A 213 -60.37 -78.63 -7.54
C ALA A 213 -60.12 -78.58 -6.03
N LEU A 214 -60.51 -79.63 -5.29
CA LEU A 214 -60.28 -79.70 -3.84
C LEU A 214 -58.80 -79.78 -3.48
N LYS A 215 -58.00 -80.51 -4.26
CA LYS A 215 -56.54 -80.58 -4.07
C LYS A 215 -55.89 -79.19 -4.19
N ASN A 216 -56.21 -78.42 -5.22
CA ASN A 216 -55.68 -77.05 -5.40
C ASN A 216 -56.09 -76.10 -4.26
N VAL A 217 -57.28 -76.29 -3.67
CA VAL A 217 -57.72 -75.50 -2.50
C VAL A 217 -56.85 -75.78 -1.29
N PHE A 218 -56.51 -77.05 -1.02
CA PHE A 218 -55.59 -77.40 0.06
C PHE A 218 -54.15 -76.95 -0.21
N GLU A 219 -53.66 -77.03 -1.46
CA GLU A 219 -52.34 -76.49 -1.83
C GLU A 219 -52.29 -74.95 -1.67
N ALA A 220 -53.38 -74.24 -1.95
CA ALA A 220 -53.47 -72.80 -1.70
C ALA A 220 -53.49 -72.45 -0.20
N ILE A 221 -54.03 -73.33 0.64
CA ILE A 221 -54.00 -73.20 2.11
C ILE A 221 -52.58 -73.41 2.64
N ASP A 222 -51.86 -74.42 2.15
CA ASP A 222 -50.49 -74.71 2.59
C ASP A 222 -49.53 -73.55 2.23
N GLY A 223 -49.81 -72.76 1.17
CA GLY A 223 -49.02 -71.57 0.81
C GLY A 223 -49.13 -70.38 1.78
N ILE A 224 -50.07 -70.40 2.73
CA ILE A 224 -50.27 -69.32 3.71
C ILE A 224 -49.17 -69.29 4.77
N ASP A 225 -48.60 -70.45 5.11
CA ASP A 225 -47.47 -70.54 6.04
C ASP A 225 -46.22 -69.85 5.45
N GLU A 226 -45.91 -70.12 4.18
CA GLU A 226 -44.77 -69.48 3.50
C GLU A 226 -44.97 -67.95 3.36
N LEU A 227 -46.20 -67.50 3.10
CA LEU A 227 -46.53 -66.08 3.09
C LEU A 227 -46.30 -65.45 4.46
N THR A 228 -46.74 -66.10 5.54
CA THR A 228 -46.59 -65.62 6.91
C THR A 228 -45.11 -65.45 7.30
N ASP A 229 -44.28 -66.44 6.98
CA ASP A 229 -42.84 -66.40 7.24
C ASP A 229 -42.14 -65.24 6.48
N GLN A 230 -42.54 -64.99 5.23
CA GLN A 230 -42.03 -63.86 4.45
C GLN A 230 -42.41 -62.51 5.07
N PHE A 231 -43.65 -62.35 5.52
CA PHE A 231 -44.09 -61.11 6.20
C PHE A 231 -43.34 -60.89 7.52
N GLN A 232 -43.12 -61.96 8.31
CA GLN A 232 -42.32 -61.88 9.55
C GLN A 232 -40.89 -61.41 9.28
N SER A 233 -40.25 -61.92 8.22
CA SER A 233 -38.91 -61.48 7.80
C SER A 233 -38.86 -60.00 7.38
N ILE A 234 -39.89 -59.53 6.66
CA ILE A 234 -40.01 -58.11 6.26
C ILE A 234 -40.18 -57.23 7.50
N THR A 235 -41.03 -57.62 8.44
CA THR A 235 -41.30 -56.85 9.65
C THR A 235 -40.07 -56.77 10.56
N ALA A 236 -39.34 -57.87 10.73
CA ALA A 236 -38.06 -57.86 11.43
C ALA A 236 -37.01 -56.95 10.77
N SER A 237 -37.09 -56.75 9.45
CA SER A 237 -36.23 -55.80 8.72
C SER A 237 -36.69 -54.35 8.91
N LEU A 238 -38.00 -54.11 8.95
CA LEU A 238 -38.59 -52.81 9.27
C LEU A 238 -38.28 -52.38 10.71
N ASP A 239 -38.35 -53.30 11.68
CA ASP A 239 -37.97 -53.05 13.08
C ASP A 239 -36.52 -52.56 13.21
N LYS A 240 -35.60 -53.14 12.41
CA LYS A 240 -34.20 -52.68 12.37
C LYS A 240 -34.10 -51.26 11.80
N LEU A 241 -34.84 -50.95 10.74
CA LEU A 241 -34.86 -49.60 10.17
C LEU A 241 -35.46 -48.59 11.17
N ASP A 242 -36.55 -48.95 11.83
CA ASP A 242 -37.22 -48.12 12.83
C ASP A 242 -36.32 -47.84 14.03
N ALA A 243 -35.56 -48.84 14.50
CA ALA A 243 -34.61 -48.66 15.59
C ALA A 243 -33.41 -47.76 15.24
N LEU A 244 -33.02 -47.68 13.95
CA LEU A 244 -31.90 -46.86 13.48
C LEU A 244 -32.29 -45.40 13.26
N GLN A 245 -33.53 -45.13 12.84
CA GLN A 245 -33.98 -43.78 12.48
C GLN A 245 -33.83 -42.76 13.65
N PRO A 246 -34.26 -43.05 14.90
CA PRO A 246 -34.05 -42.15 16.03
C PRO A 246 -32.57 -41.87 16.32
N GLN A 247 -31.69 -42.86 16.11
CA GLN A 247 -30.25 -42.69 16.30
C GLN A 247 -29.68 -41.70 15.27
N LEU A 248 -30.11 -41.79 14.01
CA LEU A 248 -29.73 -40.84 12.97
C LEU A 248 -30.24 -39.43 13.26
N VAL A 249 -31.49 -39.30 13.70
CA VAL A 249 -32.09 -38.00 14.09
C VAL A 249 -31.32 -37.36 15.25
N ALA A 250 -30.88 -38.15 16.23
CA ALA A 250 -30.17 -37.66 17.42
C ALA A 250 -28.78 -37.07 17.12
N LEU A 251 -28.16 -37.40 15.97
CA LEU A 251 -26.83 -36.90 15.59
C LEU A 251 -26.86 -35.47 15.02
N ILE A 252 -28.01 -35.00 14.52
CA ILE A 252 -28.08 -33.71 13.83
C ILE A 252 -28.05 -32.50 14.78
N PRO A 253 -28.78 -32.47 15.92
CA PRO A 253 -28.72 -31.34 16.86
C PRO A 253 -27.31 -30.95 17.35
N PRO A 254 -26.45 -31.88 17.82
CA PRO A 254 -25.09 -31.51 18.24
C PRO A 254 -24.23 -31.02 17.06
N GLN A 255 -24.51 -31.47 15.83
CA GLN A 255 -23.86 -30.96 14.64
C GLN A 255 -24.27 -29.51 14.34
N ILE A 256 -25.55 -29.15 14.51
CA ILE A 256 -26.04 -27.77 14.39
C ILE A 256 -25.37 -26.87 15.43
N GLU A 257 -25.35 -27.27 16.71
CA GLU A 257 -24.71 -26.51 17.80
C GLU A 257 -23.21 -26.26 17.53
N SER A 258 -22.50 -27.28 17.03
CA SER A 258 -21.10 -27.15 16.63
C SER A 258 -20.92 -26.13 15.50
N GLN A 259 -21.79 -26.14 14.49
CA GLN A 259 -21.75 -25.15 13.40
C GLN A 259 -22.11 -23.75 13.88
N MET A 260 -23.06 -23.60 14.80
CA MET A 260 -23.42 -22.31 15.41
C MET A 260 -22.26 -21.74 16.22
N THR A 261 -21.53 -22.59 16.96
CA THR A 261 -20.32 -22.20 17.67
C THR A 261 -19.24 -21.74 16.70
N ASN A 262 -19.00 -22.48 15.61
CA ASN A 262 -18.04 -22.08 14.58
C ASN A 262 -18.43 -20.74 13.92
N LEU A 263 -19.72 -20.50 13.69
CA LEU A 263 -20.23 -19.24 13.17
C LEU A 263 -19.93 -18.09 14.14
N ALA A 264 -20.21 -18.26 15.42
CA ALA A 264 -19.93 -17.26 16.45
C ALA A 264 -18.43 -16.95 16.54
N LEU A 265 -17.57 -17.98 16.56
CA LEU A 265 -16.11 -17.81 16.57
C LEU A 265 -15.60 -17.08 15.32
N THR A 266 -16.12 -17.44 14.14
CA THR A 266 -15.76 -16.78 12.87
C THR A 266 -16.12 -15.29 12.89
N LEU A 267 -17.31 -14.94 13.39
CA LEU A 267 -17.75 -13.55 13.51
C LEU A 267 -16.94 -12.78 14.56
N SER A 268 -16.60 -13.41 15.70
CA SER A 268 -15.72 -12.82 16.72
C SER A 268 -14.31 -12.56 16.19
N ASN A 269 -13.76 -13.49 15.40
CA ASN A 269 -12.49 -13.33 14.72
C ASN A 269 -12.52 -12.18 13.71
N TYR A 270 -13.62 -12.04 12.95
CA TYR A 270 -13.80 -10.88 12.09
C TYR A 270 -13.82 -9.56 12.87
N ALA A 271 -14.58 -9.49 13.96
CA ALA A 271 -14.67 -8.29 14.80
C ALA A 271 -13.29 -7.89 15.37
N THR A 272 -12.53 -8.89 15.84
CA THR A 272 -11.18 -8.68 16.38
C THR A 272 -10.20 -8.20 15.30
N ASN A 273 -10.16 -8.91 14.16
CA ASN A 273 -9.27 -8.55 13.04
C ASN A 273 -9.63 -7.19 12.43
N SER A 274 -10.92 -6.87 12.29
CA SER A 274 -11.35 -5.56 11.80
C SER A 274 -10.98 -4.44 12.78
N GLY A 275 -11.09 -4.67 14.09
CA GLY A 275 -10.60 -3.75 15.13
C GLY A 275 -9.10 -3.48 15.02
N ILE A 276 -8.28 -4.53 14.94
CA ILE A 276 -6.81 -4.43 14.77
C ILE A 276 -6.46 -3.71 13.46
N ASN A 277 -7.16 -4.01 12.37
CA ASN A 277 -6.96 -3.36 11.08
C ASN A 277 -7.30 -1.86 11.14
N ASN A 278 -8.37 -1.48 11.85
CA ASN A 278 -8.75 -0.08 12.01
C ASN A 278 -7.75 0.69 12.88
N GLN A 279 -7.27 0.07 13.97
CA GLN A 279 -6.19 0.62 14.79
C GLN A 279 -4.91 0.81 13.97
N SER A 280 -4.55 -0.19 13.16
CA SER A 280 -3.38 -0.13 12.29
C SER A 280 -3.54 0.94 11.21
N ALA A 281 -4.73 1.12 10.63
CA ALA A 281 -5.03 2.20 9.70
C ALA A 281 -4.75 3.57 10.35
N TYR A 282 -5.31 3.79 11.54
CA TYR A 282 -5.17 5.05 12.27
C TYR A 282 -3.70 5.33 12.64
N ALA A 283 -2.96 4.32 13.08
CA ALA A 283 -1.55 4.45 13.41
C ALA A 283 -0.68 4.83 12.19
N ASN A 284 -1.07 4.42 10.98
CA ASN A 284 -0.32 4.65 9.75
C ASN A 284 -0.74 5.89 8.96
N ASP A 285 -1.93 6.46 9.22
CA ASP A 285 -2.42 7.66 8.52
C ASP A 285 -1.63 8.93 8.93
N ASN A 286 -1.33 9.05 10.22
CA ASN A 286 -0.62 10.22 10.78
C ASN A 286 0.82 10.38 10.21
N PRO A 287 1.66 9.34 10.14
CA PRO A 287 2.99 9.45 9.53
C PRO A 287 2.97 9.83 8.05
N ALA A 288 2.02 9.29 7.27
CA ALA A 288 1.87 9.61 5.85
C ALA A 288 1.50 11.08 5.64
N ALA A 289 0.52 11.58 6.39
CA ALA A 289 0.12 12.99 6.35
C ALA A 289 1.27 13.92 6.79
N MET A 290 2.03 13.53 7.82
CA MET A 290 3.20 14.28 8.27
C MET A 290 4.27 14.38 7.16
N GLY A 291 4.66 13.27 6.53
CA GLY A 291 5.64 13.28 5.44
C GLY A 291 5.22 14.19 4.29
N GLN A 292 3.94 14.13 3.88
CA GLN A 292 3.39 15.01 2.85
C GLN A 292 3.38 16.49 3.25
N ALA A 293 3.10 16.79 4.53
CA ALA A 293 3.09 18.16 5.04
C ALA A 293 4.50 18.78 4.98
N PHE A 294 5.53 18.05 5.41
CA PHE A 294 6.92 18.52 5.37
C PHE A 294 7.42 18.71 3.93
N ASP A 295 7.12 17.77 3.04
CA ASP A 295 7.51 17.88 1.62
C ASP A 295 6.78 19.01 0.88
N LYS A 296 5.52 19.27 1.22
CA LYS A 296 4.75 20.40 0.68
C LYS A 296 5.26 21.73 1.21
N ALA A 297 5.60 21.80 2.50
CA ALA A 297 6.11 23.00 3.12
C ALA A 297 7.55 23.33 2.68
N LYS A 298 8.25 22.37 2.05
CA LYS A 298 9.67 22.49 1.65
C LYS A 298 10.56 22.90 2.84
N ILE A 299 10.19 22.43 4.04
CA ILE A 299 10.94 22.67 5.26
C ILE A 299 12.17 21.75 5.28
N ASP A 300 13.32 22.36 5.52
CA ASP A 300 14.66 21.78 5.47
C ASP A 300 15.26 21.50 6.86
N ASP A 301 14.51 21.79 7.94
CA ASP A 301 14.94 21.61 9.34
C ASP A 301 15.30 20.14 9.67
N SER A 302 14.82 19.20 8.88
CA SER A 302 15.01 17.76 9.07
C SER A 302 15.50 17.08 7.80
N PHE A 303 16.40 17.70 7.04
CA PHE A 303 16.97 17.10 5.83
C PHE A 303 17.77 15.82 6.15
N TYR A 304 17.64 14.82 5.29
CA TYR A 304 18.37 13.55 5.29
C TYR A 304 18.28 12.89 3.91
N LEU A 305 19.43 12.57 3.31
CA LEU A 305 19.50 11.76 2.10
C LEU A 305 19.97 10.34 2.42
N PRO A 306 19.15 9.31 2.16
CA PRO A 306 19.54 7.95 2.45
C PRO A 306 20.56 7.44 1.39
N PRO A 307 21.44 6.48 1.74
CA PRO A 307 22.55 6.04 0.88
C PRO A 307 22.14 5.56 -0.52
N GLU A 308 20.91 5.07 -0.67
CA GLU A 308 20.38 4.54 -1.92
C GLU A 308 20.28 5.62 -3.00
N VAL A 309 20.09 6.89 -2.61
CA VAL A 309 19.99 8.04 -3.54
C VAL A 309 21.29 8.22 -4.34
N PHE A 310 22.45 7.91 -3.78
CA PHE A 310 23.74 8.05 -4.46
C PHE A 310 23.88 7.10 -5.65
N SER A 311 23.07 6.04 -5.71
CA SER A 311 23.02 5.13 -6.85
C SER A 311 22.16 5.65 -8.01
N ASN A 312 21.25 6.59 -7.75
CA ASN A 312 20.28 7.13 -8.71
C ASN A 312 20.99 7.87 -9.87
N PRO A 313 20.68 7.57 -11.15
CA PRO A 313 21.27 8.23 -12.32
C PRO A 313 21.12 9.76 -12.33
N ASP A 314 19.97 10.28 -11.88
CA ASP A 314 19.70 11.73 -11.85
C ASP A 314 20.52 12.42 -10.76
N PHE A 315 20.64 11.79 -9.59
CA PHE A 315 21.51 12.31 -8.53
C PHE A 315 22.98 12.32 -8.98
N LYS A 316 23.44 11.26 -9.65
CA LYS A 316 24.79 11.21 -10.26
C LYS A 316 25.01 12.33 -11.28
N ARG A 317 23.97 12.75 -12.01
CA ARG A 317 24.04 13.92 -12.91
C ARG A 317 24.18 15.21 -12.11
N GLY A 318 23.45 15.35 -11.02
CA GLY A 318 23.59 16.48 -10.09
C GLY A 318 24.99 16.56 -9.48
N VAL A 319 25.55 15.43 -9.03
CA VAL A 319 26.93 15.35 -8.51
C VAL A 319 27.94 15.87 -9.53
N LYS A 320 27.79 15.53 -10.82
CA LYS A 320 28.67 16.05 -11.89
C LYS A 320 28.54 17.57 -12.12
N LEU A 321 27.41 18.17 -11.74
CA LEU A 321 27.16 19.60 -11.92
C LEU A 321 27.64 20.44 -10.73
N PHE A 322 27.53 19.91 -9.52
CA PHE A 322 27.76 20.65 -8.28
C PHE A 322 28.97 20.14 -7.48
N MET A 323 29.68 19.10 -7.93
CA MET A 323 30.83 18.56 -7.21
C MET A 323 32.00 18.29 -8.17
N SER A 324 33.21 18.39 -7.64
CA SER A 324 34.42 18.04 -8.37
C SER A 324 34.47 16.54 -8.72
N PRO A 325 35.21 16.14 -9.77
CA PRO A 325 35.34 14.74 -10.15
C PRO A 325 35.89 13.84 -9.04
N ASP A 326 36.77 14.38 -8.18
CA ASP A 326 37.35 13.69 -7.02
C ASP A 326 36.43 13.70 -5.79
N GLY A 327 35.30 14.40 -5.83
CA GLY A 327 34.31 14.49 -4.75
C GLY A 327 34.71 15.38 -3.58
N LYS A 328 35.85 16.07 -3.66
CA LYS A 328 36.41 16.87 -2.55
C LYS A 328 35.96 18.33 -2.52
N ALA A 329 35.32 18.81 -3.57
CA ALA A 329 34.81 20.16 -3.65
C ALA A 329 33.33 20.16 -4.07
N ALA A 330 32.54 21.05 -3.46
CA ALA A 330 31.15 21.28 -3.79
C ALA A 330 30.92 22.75 -4.15
N GLU A 331 30.32 22.99 -5.30
CA GLU A 331 29.95 24.31 -5.82
C GLU A 331 28.51 24.65 -5.43
N MET A 332 28.31 25.86 -4.93
CA MET A 332 27.00 26.47 -4.71
C MET A 332 26.85 27.73 -5.56
N ILE A 333 25.73 27.83 -6.28
CA ILE A 333 25.41 28.94 -7.16
C ILE A 333 24.41 29.86 -6.45
N ILE A 334 24.83 31.07 -6.12
CA ILE A 334 24.09 32.04 -5.33
C ILE A 334 23.54 33.14 -6.25
N THR A 335 22.24 33.40 -6.15
CA THR A 335 21.55 34.48 -6.86
C THR A 335 21.12 35.55 -5.86
N HIS A 336 21.44 36.82 -6.12
CA HIS A 336 21.10 37.96 -5.25
C HIS A 336 19.72 38.53 -5.61
N GLU A 337 19.07 39.23 -4.67
CA GLU A 337 17.80 39.94 -4.89
C GLU A 337 17.97 41.25 -5.70
N GLY A 338 19.21 41.68 -5.94
CA GLY A 338 19.55 42.90 -6.68
C GLY A 338 20.71 42.69 -7.68
N VAL A 339 21.35 43.78 -8.09
CA VAL A 339 22.50 43.72 -9.01
C VAL A 339 23.74 43.26 -8.23
N PRO A 340 24.33 42.08 -8.53
CA PRO A 340 25.45 41.55 -7.73
C PRO A 340 26.70 42.45 -7.77
N ALA A 341 26.90 43.22 -8.84
CA ALA A 341 28.03 44.13 -9.02
C ALA A 341 27.79 45.55 -8.47
N SER A 342 26.75 45.77 -7.65
CA SER A 342 26.57 47.03 -6.93
C SER A 342 27.36 47.04 -5.62
N PRO A 343 27.62 48.22 -5.01
CA PRO A 343 28.22 48.29 -3.68
C PRO A 343 27.46 47.50 -2.62
N GLU A 344 26.13 47.45 -2.71
CA GLU A 344 25.25 46.66 -1.84
C GLU A 344 25.44 45.16 -2.09
N GLY A 345 25.46 44.73 -3.36
CA GLY A 345 25.69 43.33 -3.72
C GLY A 345 27.06 42.82 -3.26
N ILE A 346 28.10 43.65 -3.37
CA ILE A 346 29.47 43.31 -2.91
C ILE A 346 29.53 43.14 -1.39
N LYS A 347 28.74 43.89 -0.61
CA LYS A 347 28.67 43.72 0.85
C LYS A 347 28.13 42.35 1.26
N HIS A 348 27.32 41.69 0.42
CA HIS A 348 26.80 40.36 0.72
C HIS A 348 27.90 39.29 0.74
N VAL A 349 29.04 39.51 0.05
CA VAL A 349 30.13 38.52 -0.06
C VAL A 349 30.66 38.11 1.32
N ASP A 350 30.96 39.08 2.18
CA ASP A 350 31.48 38.80 3.52
C ASP A 350 30.42 38.14 4.40
N LEU A 351 29.14 38.51 4.20
CA LEU A 351 28.02 37.87 4.89
C LEU A 351 27.84 36.41 4.48
N ILE A 352 27.90 36.10 3.18
CA ILE A 352 27.83 34.74 2.63
C ILE A 352 28.98 33.89 3.19
N LYS A 353 30.22 34.41 3.14
CA LYS A 353 31.40 33.70 3.66
C LYS A 353 31.27 33.42 5.16
N ASN A 354 30.81 34.40 5.92
CA ASN A 354 30.59 34.22 7.35
C ASN A 354 29.46 33.21 7.62
N ALA A 355 28.33 33.30 6.92
CA ALA A 355 27.22 32.35 7.05
C ALA A 355 27.65 30.90 6.77
N ALA A 356 28.47 30.69 5.72
CA ALA A 356 29.06 29.40 5.40
C ALA A 356 30.03 28.91 6.49
N LYS A 357 30.87 29.80 7.04
CA LYS A 357 31.77 29.46 8.16
C LYS A 357 31.00 29.11 9.44
N GLU A 358 29.97 29.88 9.79
CA GLU A 358 29.12 29.61 10.95
C GLU A 358 28.38 28.26 10.81
N ALA A 359 27.98 27.89 9.59
CA ALA A 359 27.30 26.62 9.32
C ALA A 359 28.16 25.38 9.65
N VAL A 360 29.47 25.48 9.52
CA VAL A 360 30.41 24.37 9.76
C VAL A 360 31.03 24.38 11.16
N LYS A 361 30.72 25.37 12.02
CA LYS A 361 31.20 25.36 13.41
C LYS A 361 30.61 24.17 14.17
N GLY A 362 31.46 23.22 14.53
CA GLY A 362 31.15 22.00 15.28
C GLY A 362 32.38 21.07 15.39
N PRO A 363 32.35 20.03 16.25
CA PRO A 363 33.53 19.21 16.56
C PRO A 363 34.03 18.33 15.40
N PHE A 364 33.24 18.16 14.33
CA PHE A 364 33.51 17.20 13.26
C PHE A 364 34.16 17.82 12.01
N TRP A 365 33.91 19.10 11.73
CA TRP A 365 34.44 19.79 10.55
C TRP A 365 35.50 20.81 10.99
N ARG A 366 36.78 20.53 10.72
CA ARG A 366 37.81 21.57 10.79
C ARG A 366 37.47 22.59 9.71
N VAL A 367 37.35 23.85 10.12
CA VAL A 367 36.99 25.00 9.27
C VAL A 367 37.63 24.85 7.88
N PRO A 368 36.85 24.85 6.78
CA PRO A 368 37.38 24.58 5.45
C PRO A 368 38.48 25.58 5.12
N THR A 369 39.61 25.06 4.63
CA THR A 369 40.87 25.80 4.42
C THR A 369 40.77 26.90 3.36
N SER A 370 39.73 26.87 2.51
CA SER A 370 39.49 27.89 1.48
C SER A 370 37.99 28.03 1.20
N ILE A 371 37.49 29.26 1.28
CA ILE A 371 36.21 29.67 0.65
C ILE A 371 36.58 30.69 -0.43
N SER A 372 36.59 30.23 -1.68
CA SER A 372 37.07 31.00 -2.83
C SER A 372 35.90 31.44 -3.71
N ARG A 373 36.00 32.65 -4.28
CA ARG A 373 35.05 33.21 -5.25
C ARG A 373 35.62 33.01 -6.64
N GLU A 374 34.83 32.45 -7.55
CA GLU A 374 35.15 32.43 -8.98
C GLU A 374 33.99 33.05 -9.77
N GLN A 375 34.25 34.09 -10.55
CA GLN A 375 33.28 34.60 -11.52
C GLN A 375 33.54 33.91 -12.85
N ARG A 376 32.58 33.13 -13.37
CA ARG A 376 32.67 32.59 -14.74
C ARG A 376 32.72 33.74 -15.73
N GLN A 377 33.92 34.08 -16.21
CA GLN A 377 34.05 34.81 -17.47
C GLN A 377 33.87 33.83 -18.63
N PRO A 378 33.07 34.17 -19.65
CA PRO A 378 32.96 33.33 -20.84
C PRO A 378 34.32 33.25 -21.53
N THR A 379 34.94 32.08 -21.49
CA THR A 379 36.20 31.80 -22.18
C THR A 379 35.98 31.92 -23.68
N ARG A 380 36.72 32.86 -24.29
CA ARG A 380 36.74 33.11 -25.72
C ARG A 380 37.45 31.94 -26.40
N THR A 381 36.70 30.96 -26.90
CA THR A 381 37.23 29.91 -27.76
C THR A 381 37.64 30.52 -29.10
N SER A 382 38.93 30.86 -29.24
CA SER A 382 39.53 31.17 -30.54
C SER A 382 39.64 29.87 -31.33
N ARG A 383 38.63 29.57 -32.15
CA ARG A 383 38.67 28.48 -33.12
C ARG A 383 39.55 28.93 -34.30
N THR A 384 40.82 28.59 -34.27
CA THR A 384 41.75 28.74 -35.40
C THR A 384 41.26 27.82 -36.52
N ARG A 385 40.76 28.41 -37.60
CA ARG A 385 40.38 27.71 -38.83
C ARG A 385 41.68 27.47 -39.62
N SER A 386 42.29 26.31 -39.47
CA SER A 386 43.38 25.88 -40.35
C SER A 386 42.80 25.22 -41.60
N ASN A 387 43.16 25.77 -42.75
CA ASN A 387 42.85 25.24 -44.07
C ASN A 387 43.47 23.85 -44.26
N MET A 388 42.73 22.95 -44.91
CA MET A 388 43.27 21.75 -45.56
C MET A 388 43.20 21.97 -47.08
N THR A 389 44.36 21.99 -47.70
CA THR A 389 44.64 21.31 -48.98
C THR A 389 45.56 20.15 -48.66
#